data_AF-A0A183CXS8-F1
#
_entry.id   AF-A0A183CXS8-F1
#
_cell.length_a   1.000
_cell.length_b   1.000
_cell.length_c   1.000
_cell.angle_alpha   90.00
_cell.angle_beta   90.00
_cell.angle_gamma   90.00
#
_symmetry.space_group_name_H-M   'P 1'
#
loop_
_entity.id
_entity.type
_entity.pdbx_description
1 polymer ?
#
loop_
_entity_poly.entity_id
_entity_poly.type
_entity_poly.pdbx_seq_one_letter_code
_entity_poly.pdbx_strand_id
1 'polypeptide(L)'
;MPFYRVYDAITPTISLSGPTNFAPLIYQAIEICERVQDYHILVIVADGQVTNEKATRKAIVQACQHPLSIIVVGVGDGPWDMMRVFDESLPKRPWDNFHFVEFHELLRKADSTDAGELSFAVQSLLEVPDQYNVIRQLGLLRSAPPISNP
;
A
#
# COMPACT_ATOMS: atom_id res chain seq x y z
N MET A 1 -12.65 8.99 15.04
CA MET A 1 -11.71 8.12 14.29
C MET A 1 -11.38 6.89 15.12
N PRO A 2 -11.95 5.71 14.82
CA PRO A 2 -11.74 4.49 15.60
C PRO A 2 -10.32 3.92 15.48
N PHE A 3 -9.63 4.11 14.34
CA PHE A 3 -8.26 3.62 14.10
C PHE A 3 -7.23 4.13 15.12
N TYR A 4 -7.17 5.46 15.31
CA TYR A 4 -6.22 6.10 16.23
C TYR A 4 -6.37 5.59 17.67
N ARG A 5 -7.60 5.36 18.13
CA ARG A 5 -7.85 4.83 19.48
C ARG A 5 -7.32 3.41 19.67
N VAL A 6 -7.47 2.56 18.65
CA VAL A 6 -6.98 1.18 18.72
C VAL A 6 -5.45 1.16 18.66
N TYR A 7 -4.84 1.98 17.80
CA TYR A 7 -3.39 2.13 17.74
C TYR A 7 -2.81 2.55 19.10
N ASP A 8 -3.34 3.60 19.72
CA ASP A 8 -2.88 4.11 21.02
C ASP A 8 -3.09 3.10 22.16
N ALA A 9 -4.16 2.31 22.10
CA ALA A 9 -4.45 1.30 23.12
C ALA A 9 -3.54 0.06 23.01
N ILE A 10 -3.20 -0.36 21.78
CA ILE A 10 -2.44 -1.60 21.55
C ILE A 10 -0.92 -1.36 21.61
N THR A 11 -0.42 -0.26 21.06
CA THR A 11 1.04 -0.01 20.94
C THR A 11 1.81 -0.13 22.26
N PRO A 12 1.31 0.36 23.41
CA PRO A 12 2.01 0.21 24.69
C PRO A 12 2.06 -1.24 25.21
N THR A 13 1.21 -2.12 24.68
CA THR A 13 1.06 -3.52 25.13
C THR A 13 1.95 -4.50 24.38
N ILE A 14 2.53 -4.09 23.26
CA ILE A 14 3.36 -4.93 22.40
C ILE A 14 4.84 -4.68 22.66
N SER A 15 5.65 -5.73 22.51
CA SER A 15 7.11 -5.59 22.41
C SER A 15 7.49 -5.52 20.94
N LEU A 16 8.08 -4.40 20.52
CA LEU A 16 8.56 -4.23 19.15
C LEU A 16 9.66 -5.25 18.84
N SER A 17 9.59 -5.84 17.66
CA SER A 17 10.48 -6.91 17.20
C SER A 17 10.79 -6.76 15.72
N GLY A 18 11.79 -7.48 15.27
CA GLY A 18 12.06 -7.73 13.85
C GLY A 18 12.06 -9.22 13.51
N PRO A 19 12.40 -9.57 12.27
CA PRO A 19 12.78 -8.67 11.18
C PRO A 19 11.55 -8.19 10.36
N THR A 20 11.70 -7.10 9.59
CA THR A 20 10.59 -6.51 8.82
C THR A 20 10.29 -7.32 7.55
N ASN A 21 9.01 -7.72 7.39
CA ASN A 21 8.49 -8.47 6.23
C ASN A 21 7.02 -8.11 5.97
N PHE A 22 6.70 -7.63 4.76
CA PHE A 22 5.34 -7.23 4.40
C PHE A 22 4.49 -8.38 3.85
N ALA A 23 5.08 -9.53 3.53
CA ALA A 23 4.34 -10.65 2.96
C ALA A 23 3.10 -11.07 3.79
N PRO A 24 3.15 -11.18 5.14
CA PRO A 24 1.97 -11.53 5.93
C PRO A 24 0.84 -10.51 5.81
N LEU A 25 1.16 -9.21 5.78
CA LEU A 25 0.17 -8.13 5.64
C LEU A 25 -0.50 -8.17 4.26
N ILE A 26 0.31 -8.38 3.21
CA ILE A 26 -0.18 -8.46 1.83
C ILE A 26 -1.08 -9.70 1.65
N TYR A 27 -0.70 -10.85 2.21
CA TYR A 27 -1.55 -12.04 2.18
C TYR A 27 -2.87 -11.84 2.93
N GLN A 28 -2.84 -11.18 4.09
CA GLN A 28 -4.07 -10.86 4.81
C GLN A 28 -4.99 -9.92 4.01
N ALA A 29 -4.42 -8.95 3.29
CA ALA A 29 -5.18 -8.06 2.42
C ALA A 29 -5.78 -8.80 1.22
N ILE A 30 -5.05 -9.75 0.63
CA ILE A 30 -5.57 -10.64 -0.43
C ILE A 30 -6.80 -11.41 0.08
N GLU A 31 -6.72 -12.04 1.26
CA GLU A 31 -7.86 -12.76 1.84
C GLU A 31 -9.08 -11.85 2.07
N ILE A 32 -8.85 -10.60 2.48
CA ILE A 32 -9.92 -9.61 2.65
C ILE A 32 -10.54 -9.27 1.28
N CYS A 33 -9.72 -9.02 0.26
CA CYS A 33 -10.20 -8.75 -1.11
C CYS A 33 -11.03 -9.91 -1.66
N GLU A 34 -10.60 -11.15 -1.46
CA GLU A 34 -11.32 -12.34 -1.90
C GLU A 34 -12.67 -12.50 -1.18
N ARG A 35 -12.71 -12.21 0.11
CA ARG A 35 -13.92 -12.31 0.93
C ARG A 35 -14.92 -11.21 0.65
N VAL A 36 -14.46 -9.96 0.54
CA VAL A 36 -15.32 -8.78 0.37
C VAL A 36 -15.68 -8.57 -1.10
N GLN A 37 -14.83 -9.02 -2.03
CA GLN A 37 -15.00 -8.90 -3.48
C GLN A 37 -15.17 -7.46 -3.97
N ASP A 38 -14.39 -6.54 -3.39
CA ASP A 38 -14.35 -5.13 -3.75
C ASP A 38 -12.90 -4.65 -3.93
N TYR A 39 -12.72 -3.45 -4.49
CA TYR A 39 -11.42 -2.81 -4.59
C TYR A 39 -10.91 -2.36 -3.21
N HIS A 40 -9.67 -2.69 -2.90
CA HIS A 40 -9.03 -2.29 -1.65
C HIS A 40 -7.69 -1.61 -1.91
N ILE A 41 -7.35 -0.70 -1.01
CA ILE A 41 -6.03 -0.09 -0.92
C ILE A 41 -5.44 -0.51 0.43
N LEU A 42 -4.37 -1.31 0.40
CA LEU A 42 -3.58 -1.62 1.57
C LEU A 42 -2.56 -0.50 1.80
N VAL A 43 -2.68 0.22 2.92
CA VAL A 43 -1.69 1.23 3.34
C VAL A 43 -0.81 0.63 4.44
N ILE A 44 0.49 0.52 4.19
CA ILE A 44 1.49 0.03 5.15
C ILE A 44 2.33 1.23 5.60
N VAL A 45 2.39 1.47 6.90
CA VAL A 45 3.32 2.47 7.49
C VAL A 45 4.50 1.71 8.11
N ALA A 46 5.71 2.03 7.69
CA ALA A 46 6.92 1.33 8.14
C ALA A 46 8.08 2.32 8.38
N ASP A 47 8.99 1.97 9.30
CA ASP A 47 10.16 2.78 9.67
C ASP A 47 11.48 2.34 9.01
N GLY A 48 11.44 1.26 8.23
CA GLY A 48 12.57 0.79 7.44
C GLY A 48 12.16 -0.18 6.35
N GLN A 49 13.09 -0.45 5.43
CA GLN A 49 12.89 -1.40 4.34
C GLN A 49 12.80 -2.87 4.82
N VAL A 50 12.22 -3.73 3.98
CA VAL A 50 12.10 -5.16 4.29
C VAL A 50 13.46 -5.87 4.29
N THR A 51 13.59 -6.86 5.16
CA THR A 51 14.77 -7.74 5.20
C THR A 51 14.62 -8.99 4.34
N ASN A 52 13.37 -9.45 4.15
CA ASN A 52 13.04 -10.59 3.30
C ASN A 52 12.41 -10.11 1.99
N GLU A 53 13.27 -9.69 1.07
CA GLU A 53 12.90 -9.18 -0.25
C GLU A 53 12.13 -10.24 -1.07
N LYS A 54 12.58 -11.50 -1.03
CA LYS A 54 12.00 -12.59 -1.83
C LYS A 54 10.55 -12.89 -1.43
N ALA A 55 10.26 -12.95 -0.13
CA ALA A 55 8.91 -13.19 0.36
C ALA A 55 7.98 -12.01 0.01
N THR A 56 8.45 -10.78 0.25
CA THR A 56 7.69 -9.56 -0.04
C THR A 56 7.37 -9.46 -1.53
N ARG A 57 8.37 -9.63 -2.41
CA ARG A 57 8.16 -9.65 -3.86
C ARG A 57 7.14 -10.69 -4.29
N LYS A 58 7.23 -11.91 -3.75
CA LYS A 58 6.27 -12.98 -4.09
C LYS A 58 4.84 -12.57 -3.72
N ALA A 59 4.66 -11.96 -2.56
CA ALA A 59 3.36 -11.48 -2.11
C ALA A 59 2.84 -10.34 -3.00
N ILE A 60 3.67 -9.37 -3.38
CA ILE A 60 3.29 -8.27 -4.29
C ILE A 60 2.84 -8.82 -5.65
N VAL A 61 3.61 -9.74 -6.24
CA VAL A 61 3.26 -10.36 -7.54
C VAL A 61 1.95 -11.16 -7.43
N GLN A 62 1.72 -11.85 -6.31
CA GLN A 62 0.47 -12.56 -6.08
C GLN A 62 -0.72 -11.60 -5.93
N ALA A 63 -0.52 -10.44 -5.28
CA ALA A 63 -1.54 -9.41 -5.12
C ALA A 63 -2.06 -8.86 -6.47
N CYS A 64 -1.27 -8.92 -7.55
CA CYS A 64 -1.71 -8.51 -8.89
C CYS A 64 -2.91 -9.30 -9.45
N GLN A 65 -3.25 -10.45 -8.84
CA GLN A 65 -4.40 -11.28 -9.22
C GLN A 65 -5.71 -10.83 -8.54
N HIS A 66 -5.64 -9.80 -7.70
CA HIS A 66 -6.75 -9.30 -6.89
C HIS A 66 -6.96 -7.81 -7.15
N PRO A 67 -8.16 -7.26 -6.87
CA PRO A 67 -8.42 -5.82 -6.94
C PRO A 67 -7.79 -5.11 -5.75
N LEU A 68 -6.46 -5.13 -5.66
CA LEU A 68 -5.67 -4.66 -4.53
C LEU A 68 -4.53 -3.75 -5.00
N SER A 69 -4.58 -2.49 -4.55
CA SER A 69 -3.45 -1.56 -4.59
C SER A 69 -2.70 -1.57 -3.26
N ILE A 70 -1.39 -1.40 -3.29
CA ILE A 70 -0.53 -1.37 -2.10
C ILE A 70 0.20 -0.02 -2.08
N ILE A 71 0.06 0.72 -0.98
CA ILE A 71 0.83 1.95 -0.73
C ILE A 71 1.69 1.70 0.50
N VAL A 72 2.99 1.96 0.38
CA VAL A 72 3.92 1.93 1.51
C VAL A 72 4.36 3.34 1.84
N VAL A 73 4.10 3.77 3.07
CA VAL A 73 4.52 5.06 3.61
C VAL A 73 5.71 4.83 4.52
N GLY A 74 6.88 5.28 4.08
CA GLY A 74 8.12 5.26 4.86
C GLY A 74 8.18 6.44 5.84
N VAL A 75 8.34 6.15 7.13
CA VAL A 75 8.55 7.13 8.20
C VAL A 75 9.94 6.96 8.82
N GLY A 76 10.55 8.02 9.33
CA GLY A 76 11.92 7.96 9.87
C GLY A 76 13.00 7.99 8.79
N ASP A 77 14.19 7.52 9.16
CA ASP A 77 15.44 7.82 8.45
C ASP A 77 15.80 6.79 7.35
N GLY A 78 15.02 5.71 7.20
CA GLY A 78 15.30 4.65 6.23
C GLY A 78 16.44 3.71 6.65
N PRO A 79 17.16 3.07 5.69
CA PRO A 79 17.20 3.35 4.25
C PRO A 79 15.96 2.84 3.49
N TRP A 80 15.73 3.43 2.30
CA TRP A 80 14.54 3.19 1.46
C TRP A 80 14.84 2.64 0.06
N ASP A 81 16.10 2.34 -0.26
CA ASP A 81 16.53 1.97 -1.61
C ASP A 81 15.78 0.74 -2.13
N MET A 82 15.54 -0.27 -1.28
CA MET A 82 14.78 -1.45 -1.68
C MET A 82 13.30 -1.14 -1.96
N MET A 83 12.72 -0.17 -1.25
CA MET A 83 11.33 0.23 -1.50
C MET A 83 11.20 0.95 -2.84
N ARG A 84 12.17 1.79 -3.20
CA ARG A 84 12.24 2.42 -4.54
C ARG A 84 12.42 1.39 -5.65
N VAL A 85 13.21 0.34 -5.42
CA VAL A 85 13.31 -0.79 -6.39
C VAL A 85 11.97 -1.50 -6.56
N PHE A 86 11.20 -1.68 -5.48
CA PHE A 86 9.87 -2.28 -5.57
C PHE A 86 8.88 -1.41 -6.34
N ASP A 87 8.98 -0.10 -6.16
CA ASP A 87 8.21 0.91 -6.89
C ASP A 87 8.54 0.89 -8.38
N GLU A 88 9.81 1.03 -8.75
CA GLU A 88 10.24 1.27 -10.13
C GLU A 88 10.38 0.00 -10.99
N SER A 89 10.78 -1.14 -10.40
CA SER A 89 11.36 -2.23 -11.20
C SER A 89 11.13 -3.64 -10.66
N LEU A 90 9.92 -3.95 -10.18
CA LEU A 90 9.56 -5.34 -9.82
C LEU A 90 9.53 -6.25 -11.06
N PRO A 91 10.52 -7.15 -11.25
CA PRO A 91 10.53 -8.00 -12.42
C PRO A 91 9.41 -9.03 -12.31
N LYS A 92 8.69 -9.24 -13.42
CA LYS A 92 7.62 -10.24 -13.59
C LYS A 92 6.27 -9.91 -12.92
N ARG A 93 6.06 -8.69 -12.41
CA ARG A 93 4.68 -8.27 -12.06
C ARG A 93 3.87 -7.98 -13.34
N PRO A 94 2.63 -8.47 -13.48
CA PRO A 94 1.83 -8.24 -14.69
C PRO A 94 1.43 -6.78 -14.91
N TRP A 95 1.29 -6.01 -13.82
CA TRP A 95 0.98 -4.59 -13.81
C TRP A 95 1.48 -3.98 -12.49
N ASP A 96 1.57 -2.66 -12.43
CA ASP A 96 2.03 -1.94 -11.25
C ASP A 96 0.94 -1.82 -10.19
N ASN A 97 1.10 -2.48 -9.05
CA ASN A 97 0.15 -2.44 -7.94
C ASN A 97 0.76 -1.96 -6.63
N PHE A 98 1.98 -1.41 -6.66
CA PHE A 98 2.75 -1.07 -5.47
C PHE A 98 3.36 0.32 -5.63
N HIS A 99 3.01 1.21 -4.71
CA HIS A 99 3.48 2.60 -4.68
C HIS A 99 4.22 2.89 -3.37
N PHE A 100 5.40 3.51 -3.43
CA PHE A 100 6.16 3.93 -2.25
C PHE A 100 6.25 5.45 -2.08
N VAL A 101 6.03 5.93 -0.84
CA VAL A 101 6.15 7.34 -0.49
C VAL A 101 7.01 7.54 0.76
N GLU A 102 8.04 8.37 0.67
CA GLU A 102 8.89 8.77 1.79
C GLU A 102 8.30 10.02 2.49
N PHE A 103 7.63 9.83 3.63
CA PHE A 103 6.87 10.87 4.32
C PHE A 103 7.73 12.06 4.74
N HIS A 104 8.88 11.79 5.37
CA HIS A 104 9.75 12.84 5.92
C HIS A 104 10.44 13.63 4.81
N GLU A 105 10.73 13.01 3.65
CA GLU A 105 11.29 13.73 2.51
C GLU A 105 10.30 14.77 1.96
N LEU A 106 9.02 14.41 1.86
CA LEU A 106 7.97 15.33 1.40
C LEU A 106 7.76 16.50 2.36
N LEU A 107 7.70 16.24 3.66
CA LEU A 107 7.56 17.30 4.65
C LEU A 107 8.78 18.23 4.66
N ARG A 108 9.99 17.69 4.51
CA ARG A 108 11.22 18.51 4.47
C ARG A 108 11.28 19.44 3.26
N LYS A 109 10.66 19.05 2.14
CA LYS A 109 10.62 19.84 0.90
C LYS A 109 9.50 20.90 0.90
N ALA A 110 8.56 20.84 1.84
CA ALA A 110 7.41 21.73 1.88
C ALA A 110 7.70 23.04 2.61
N ASP A 111 7.15 24.15 2.11
CA ASP A 111 7.29 25.48 2.70
C ASP A 111 6.47 25.67 4.00
N SER A 112 5.45 24.82 4.20
CA SER A 112 4.59 24.84 5.38
C SER A 112 4.02 23.45 5.67
N THR A 113 3.49 23.25 6.89
CA THR A 113 2.83 22.01 7.29
C THR A 113 1.66 21.67 6.37
N ASP A 114 0.76 22.62 6.11
CA ASP A 114 -0.40 22.40 5.24
C ASP A 114 0.01 22.00 3.81
N ALA A 115 1.07 22.63 3.28
CA ALA A 115 1.62 22.27 1.97
C ALA A 115 2.23 20.86 1.97
N GLY A 116 2.88 20.48 3.08
CA GLY A 116 3.45 19.14 3.27
C GLY A 116 2.37 18.06 3.35
N GLU A 117 1.30 18.28 4.10
CA GLU A 117 0.16 17.37 4.20
C GLU A 117 -0.55 17.20 2.85
N LEU A 118 -0.78 18.30 2.12
CA LEU A 118 -1.36 18.25 0.78
C LEU A 118 -0.45 17.49 -0.18
N SER A 119 0.85 17.79 -0.17
CA SER A 119 1.85 17.08 -0.98
C SER A 119 1.85 15.58 -0.68
N PHE A 120 1.83 15.21 0.60
CA PHE A 120 1.75 13.82 1.03
C PHE A 120 0.48 13.12 0.53
N ALA A 121 -0.68 13.75 0.66
CA ALA A 121 -1.95 13.18 0.19
C ALA A 121 -1.93 12.96 -1.34
N VAL A 122 -1.45 13.95 -2.10
CA VAL A 122 -1.34 13.86 -3.56
C VAL A 122 -0.35 12.77 -3.96
N GLN A 123 0.85 12.75 -3.37
CA GLN A 123 1.88 11.77 -3.71
C GLN A 123 1.47 10.36 -3.33
N SER A 124 0.80 10.15 -2.18
CA SER A 124 0.36 8.81 -1.75
C SER A 124 -0.69 8.20 -2.66
N LEU A 125 -1.55 9.03 -3.27
CA LEU A 125 -2.66 8.56 -4.09
C LEU A 125 -2.39 8.68 -5.59
N LEU A 126 -1.18 9.10 -5.99
CA LEU A 126 -0.86 9.46 -7.37
C LEU A 126 -1.16 8.33 -8.37
N GLU A 127 -0.79 7.10 -8.01
CA GLU A 127 -0.95 5.94 -8.90
C GLU A 127 -2.31 5.23 -8.77
N VAL A 128 -3.05 5.47 -7.70
CA VAL A 128 -4.31 4.77 -7.39
C VAL A 128 -5.32 4.83 -8.55
N PRO A 129 -5.55 5.98 -9.23
CA PRO A 129 -6.45 6.03 -10.38
C PRO A 129 -6.04 5.10 -11.53
N ASP A 130 -4.74 5.06 -11.87
CA ASP A 130 -4.24 4.23 -12.96
C ASP A 130 -4.30 2.75 -12.60
N GLN A 131 -3.91 2.41 -11.37
CA GLN A 131 -4.03 1.07 -10.81
C GLN A 131 -5.49 0.58 -10.84
N TYR A 132 -6.44 1.41 -10.42
CA TYR A 132 -7.87 1.11 -10.48
C TYR A 132 -8.34 0.85 -11.93
N ASN A 133 -7.90 1.67 -12.87
CA ASN A 133 -8.23 1.49 -14.29
C ASN A 133 -7.72 0.16 -14.84
N VAL A 134 -6.50 -0.24 -14.48
CA VAL A 134 -5.94 -1.55 -14.86
C VAL A 134 -6.76 -2.69 -14.27
N ILE A 135 -7.10 -2.62 -12.97
CA ILE A 135 -7.96 -3.61 -12.29
C ILE A 135 -9.31 -3.75 -13.02
N ARG A 136 -9.91 -2.65 -13.48
CA ARG A 136 -11.14 -2.67 -14.28
C ARG A 136 -10.95 -3.36 -15.63
N GLN A 137 -9.88 -3.03 -16.34
CA GLN A 137 -9.58 -3.61 -17.66
C GLN A 137 -9.30 -5.12 -17.58
N LEU A 138 -8.69 -5.56 -16.48
CA LEU A 138 -8.44 -6.98 -16.21
C LEU A 138 -9.69 -7.74 -15.73
N GLY A 139 -10.83 -7.05 -15.53
CA GLY A 139 -12.08 -7.67 -15.08
C GLY A 139 -12.02 -8.20 -13.65
N LEU A 140 -11.12 -7.67 -12.81
CA LEU A 140 -10.94 -8.12 -11.42
C LEU A 140 -12.01 -7.55 -10.48
N LEU A 141 -12.72 -6.50 -10.88
CA LEU A 141 -13.91 -6.02 -10.16
C LEU A 141 -15.13 -6.83 -10.55
N ARG A 142 -16.00 -7.09 -9.58
CA ARG A 142 -17.36 -7.56 -9.88
C ARG A 142 -18.02 -6.57 -10.84
N SER A 143 -18.55 -7.09 -11.94
CA SER A 143 -19.52 -6.34 -12.74
C SER A 143 -20.68 -6.00 -11.81
N ALA A 144 -21.01 -4.72 -11.66
CA ALA A 144 -22.27 -4.36 -11.04
C ALA A 144 -23.39 -5.10 -11.79
N PRO A 145 -24.37 -5.71 -11.11
CA PRO A 145 -25.55 -6.21 -11.81
C PRO A 145 -26.10 -5.06 -12.68
N PRO A 146 -26.56 -5.34 -13.91
CA PRO A 146 -27.10 -4.31 -14.77
C PRO A 146 -28.16 -3.54 -13.97
N ILE A 147 -28.04 -2.21 -13.95
CA ILE A 147 -29.02 -1.34 -13.31
C ILE A 147 -30.34 -1.63 -14.00
N SER A 148 -31.23 -2.37 -13.33
CA SER A 148 -32.62 -2.47 -13.73
C SER A 148 -33.21 -1.09 -13.50
N ASN A 149 -33.26 -0.27 -14.54
CA ASN A 149 -34.08 0.94 -14.49
C ASN A 149 -35.53 0.51 -14.22
N PRO A 150 -36.23 1.19 -13.30
CA PRO A 150 -37.66 0.98 -13.10
C PRO A 150 -38.46 1.31 -14.37
#